data_AF-A0A936KS99-F1
#
_entry.id   AF-A0A936KS99-F1
#
_cell.length_a   1.000
_cell.length_b   1.000
_cell.length_c   1.000
_cell.angle_alpha   90.00
_cell.angle_beta   90.00
_cell.angle_gamma   90.00
#
_symmetry.space_group_name_H-M   'P 1'
#
loop_
_entity.id
_entity.type
_entity.pdbx_description
1 polymer ?
#
loop_
_entity_poly.entity_id
_entity_poly.type
_entity_poly.pdbx_seq_one_letter_code
_entity_poly.pdbx_strand_id
1 'polypeptide(L)'
;MTVRKILIPALLAYLFFSFACVYIVLPEGLETPEAVVEGAELKAWNAVVTNVGRSDAGDLHIDITIRNDTGDWSTMQAVPEKPAVLTSSDGKTTNCTTVFLGTGGHRLAPGFQTRGYTTGKKDDLQTQLIYVECKDATADAGSKLSIEYESFGGILDDYDPEANKTEGVLELNLDEVVTDLAYPIAVPVDDLIQDAGISITALSENVVNLLDVQRTDTGFQFTWQNFNPTKFPLKTHLGTPPVIGADGIIYGFYESLDIVPIPITPPNEKVEWTTEVAVPMDVKGFYILLSVETNKPRTYVNYLINISDK
;
A
#
# COMPACT_ATOMS: atom_id res chain seq x y z
N MET A 1 -51.12 36.94 22.78
CA MET A 1 -49.79 37.06 22.14
C MET A 1 -49.74 36.12 20.96
N THR A 2 -49.57 36.65 19.74
CA THR A 2 -49.58 35.87 18.50
C THR A 2 -48.38 34.94 18.44
N VAL A 3 -48.60 33.67 18.10
CA VAL A 3 -47.62 32.55 18.05
C VAL A 3 -46.29 32.92 17.37
N ARG A 4 -46.31 33.84 16.39
CA ARG A 4 -45.11 34.41 15.74
C ARG A 4 -44.13 35.13 16.68
N LYS A 5 -44.59 35.73 17.78
CA LYS A 5 -43.73 36.49 18.70
C LYS A 5 -42.93 35.61 19.67
N ILE A 6 -43.28 34.33 19.81
CA ILE A 6 -42.57 33.35 20.66
C ILE A 6 -41.65 32.48 19.80
N LEU A 7 -41.98 32.24 18.53
CA LEU A 7 -41.15 31.43 17.63
C LEU A 7 -39.80 32.06 17.31
N ILE A 8 -39.74 33.39 17.13
CA ILE A 8 -38.51 34.10 16.76
C ILE A 8 -37.43 33.99 17.85
N PRO A 9 -37.70 34.26 19.15
CA PRO A 9 -36.69 34.07 20.19
C PRO A 9 -36.32 32.59 20.41
N ALA A 10 -37.25 31.65 20.19
CA ALA A 10 -36.96 30.22 20.28
C ALA A 10 -36.02 29.73 19.16
N LEU A 11 -36.22 30.21 17.93
CA LEU A 11 -35.33 29.93 16.80
C LEU A 11 -33.95 30.57 16.97
N LEU A 12 -33.88 31.79 17.50
CA LEU A 12 -32.61 32.45 17.82
C LEU A 12 -31.85 31.72 18.94
N ALA A 13 -32.54 31.25 19.98
CA ALA A 13 -31.92 30.44 21.02
C ALA A 13 -31.40 29.10 20.45
N TYR A 14 -32.18 28.43 19.60
CA TYR A 14 -31.75 27.19 18.93
C TYR A 14 -30.51 27.41 18.07
N LEU A 15 -30.48 28.50 17.28
CA LEU A 15 -29.31 28.86 16.46
C LEU A 15 -28.08 29.13 17.33
N PHE A 16 -28.23 29.79 18.48
CA PHE A 16 -27.14 30.11 19.39
C PHE A 16 -26.57 28.85 20.08
N PHE A 17 -27.42 27.88 20.41
CA PHE A 17 -26.98 26.61 20.99
C PHE A 17 -26.45 25.60 19.96
N SER A 18 -26.85 25.67 18.68
CA SER A 18 -26.33 24.78 17.65
C SER A 18 -24.88 25.09 17.24
N PHE A 19 -24.40 26.32 17.45
CA PHE A 19 -23.00 26.67 17.21
C PHE A 19 -22.07 26.36 18.40
N ALA A 20 -22.62 26.05 19.59
CA ALA A 20 -21.81 25.70 20.77
C ALA A 20 -21.30 24.25 20.76
N CYS A 21 -21.77 23.42 19.82
CA CYS A 21 -21.34 22.01 19.68
C CYS A 21 -20.27 21.79 18.60
N VAL A 22 -19.74 22.85 17.97
CA VAL A 22 -18.76 22.74 16.86
C VAL A 22 -17.35 23.21 17.26
N TYR A 23 -17.14 23.61 18.51
CA TYR A 23 -15.81 24.04 18.96
C TYR A 23 -15.43 23.41 20.31
N ILE A 24 -15.23 22.09 20.30
CA ILE A 24 -14.43 21.42 21.32
C ILE A 24 -13.02 21.34 20.76
N VAL A 25 -12.16 22.24 21.22
CA VAL A 25 -10.70 22.06 21.08
C VAL A 25 -10.31 21.10 22.20
N LEU A 26 -10.04 19.85 21.86
CA LEU A 26 -9.40 18.91 22.78
C LEU A 26 -7.96 19.38 23.06
N PRO A 27 -7.51 19.43 24.32
CA PRO A 27 -6.10 19.64 24.62
C PRO A 27 -5.28 18.46 24.06
N GLU A 28 -4.07 18.74 23.55
CA GLU A 28 -3.13 17.69 23.12
C GLU A 28 -2.91 16.67 24.25
N GLY A 29 -3.10 15.38 23.95
CA GLY A 29 -2.89 14.27 24.90
C GLY A 29 -4.14 13.69 25.59
N LEU A 30 -5.35 14.03 25.14
CA LEU A 30 -6.61 13.40 25.59
C LEU A 30 -7.36 12.66 24.47
N GLU A 31 -6.65 12.27 23.41
CA GLU A 31 -7.17 11.36 22.42
C GLU A 31 -7.22 9.96 23.04
N THR A 32 -8.43 9.49 23.35
CA THR A 32 -8.64 8.05 23.55
C THR A 32 -8.13 7.32 22.31
N PRO A 33 -7.40 6.19 22.43
CA PRO A 33 -6.96 5.44 21.26
C PRO A 33 -8.20 5.16 20.41
N GLU A 34 -8.23 5.69 19.20
CA GLU A 34 -9.35 5.44 18.29
C GLU A 34 -9.36 3.94 18.00
N ALA A 35 -10.27 3.23 18.65
CA ALA A 35 -10.75 1.97 18.11
C ALA A 35 -11.26 2.31 16.71
N VAL A 36 -10.62 1.73 15.69
CA VAL A 36 -10.92 1.92 14.27
C VAL A 36 -12.44 1.90 14.08
N VAL A 37 -13.03 3.08 13.90
CA VAL A 37 -14.46 3.23 13.67
C VAL A 37 -14.71 2.78 12.24
N GLU A 38 -15.66 1.88 12.06
CA GLU A 38 -16.21 1.50 10.76
C GLU A 38 -16.63 2.79 10.02
N GLY A 39 -15.88 3.16 8.97
CA GLY A 39 -16.07 4.41 8.23
C GLY A 39 -15.07 5.55 8.52
N ALA A 40 -13.93 5.29 9.18
CA ALA A 40 -12.79 6.22 9.14
C ALA A 40 -12.43 6.51 7.68
N GLU A 41 -12.49 7.79 7.28
CA GLU A 41 -12.27 8.18 5.88
C GLU A 41 -10.82 7.86 5.48
N LEU A 42 -10.65 6.77 4.73
CA LEU A 42 -9.41 6.41 4.07
C LEU A 42 -9.00 7.57 3.14
N LYS A 43 -8.02 8.39 3.54
CA LYS A 43 -7.59 9.58 2.80
C LYS A 43 -6.08 9.71 2.59
N ALA A 44 -5.25 8.91 3.26
CA ALA A 44 -3.80 9.07 3.22
C ALA A 44 -3.08 7.76 3.56
N TRP A 45 -1.76 7.72 3.38
CA TRP A 45 -0.96 6.62 3.88
C TRP A 45 -0.80 6.71 5.39
N ASN A 46 -0.84 5.56 6.06
CA ASN A 46 -0.60 5.45 7.50
C ASN A 46 0.71 4.70 7.74
N ALA A 47 1.37 4.98 8.86
CA ALA A 47 2.50 4.21 9.31
C ALA A 47 2.48 4.04 10.83
N VAL A 48 3.04 2.92 11.30
CA VAL A 48 3.15 2.59 12.73
C VAL A 48 4.55 2.10 13.04
N VAL A 49 5.03 2.43 14.25
CA VAL A 49 6.32 1.96 14.75
C VAL A 49 6.13 0.55 15.29
N THR A 50 6.98 -0.37 14.87
CA THR A 50 6.91 -1.78 15.29
C THR A 50 8.05 -2.19 16.20
N ASN A 51 9.16 -1.46 16.16
CA ASN A 51 10.27 -1.62 17.09
C ASN A 51 11.14 -0.35 17.11
N VAL A 52 11.68 -0.04 18.28
CA VAL A 52 12.66 1.04 18.48
C VAL A 52 13.84 0.42 19.20
N GLY A 53 14.98 0.37 18.51
CA GLY A 53 16.16 -0.34 18.97
C GLY A 53 17.45 0.29 18.51
N ARG A 54 18.48 -0.55 18.39
CA ARG A 54 19.80 -0.17 17.92
C ARG A 54 20.17 -0.99 16.71
N SER A 55 20.79 -0.36 15.71
CA SER A 55 21.44 -1.06 14.61
C SER A 55 22.71 -1.76 15.11
N ASP A 56 23.30 -2.62 14.28
CA ASP A 56 24.60 -3.26 14.57
C ASP A 56 25.73 -2.23 14.77
N ALA A 57 25.59 -1.04 14.19
CA ALA A 57 26.53 0.06 14.36
C ALA A 57 26.32 0.86 15.67
N GLY A 58 25.24 0.58 16.41
CA GLY A 58 24.86 1.30 17.64
C GLY A 58 24.00 2.55 17.40
N ASP A 59 23.61 2.81 16.16
CA ASP A 59 22.72 3.92 15.81
C ASP A 59 21.28 3.61 16.23
N LEU A 60 20.45 4.64 16.39
CA LEU A 60 19.02 4.44 16.64
C LEU A 60 18.40 3.81 15.39
N HIS A 61 17.68 2.70 15.57
CA HIS A 61 17.01 1.95 14.51
C HIS A 61 15.52 1.84 14.81
N ILE A 62 14.66 2.22 13.87
CA ILE A 62 13.21 2.29 14.04
C ILE A 62 12.55 1.48 12.92
N ASP A 63 11.96 0.33 13.26
CA ASP A 63 11.22 -0.51 12.30
C ASP A 63 9.81 0.04 12.13
N ILE A 64 9.37 0.16 10.88
CA ILE A 64 8.12 0.82 10.53
C ILE A 64 7.28 -0.11 9.65
N THR A 65 5.97 -0.09 9.85
CA THR A 65 4.99 -0.70 8.96
C THR A 65 4.14 0.37 8.33
N ILE A 66 3.87 0.25 7.04
CA ILE A 66 3.05 1.20 6.28
C ILE A 66 1.75 0.53 5.87
N ARG A 67 0.65 1.28 5.89
CA ARG A 67 -0.68 0.81 5.50
C ARG A 67 -1.28 1.75 4.46
N ASN A 68 -1.85 1.17 3.42
CA ASN A 68 -2.55 1.95 2.42
C ASN A 68 -3.98 2.27 2.89
N ASP A 69 -4.12 3.43 3.53
CA ASP A 69 -5.42 3.99 3.92
C ASP A 69 -5.91 5.06 2.92
N THR A 70 -5.53 5.00 1.65
CA THR A 70 -5.96 6.01 0.66
C THR A 70 -7.35 5.73 0.06
N GLY A 71 -7.90 4.54 0.31
CA GLY A 71 -9.19 4.11 -0.25
C GLY A 71 -9.11 3.59 -1.68
N ASP A 72 -7.93 3.62 -2.30
CA ASP A 72 -7.68 3.07 -3.64
C ASP A 72 -6.29 2.38 -3.68
N TRP A 73 -5.96 1.72 -4.78
CA TRP A 73 -4.63 1.18 -5.03
C TRP A 73 -3.61 2.31 -5.11
N SER A 74 -2.48 2.13 -4.42
CA SER A 74 -1.45 3.17 -4.38
C SER A 74 -0.05 2.59 -4.23
N THR A 75 0.94 3.29 -4.77
CA THR A 75 2.36 3.16 -4.39
C THR A 75 2.73 4.28 -3.43
N MET A 76 3.73 4.04 -2.59
CA MET A 76 4.32 5.07 -1.75
C MET A 76 5.82 4.85 -1.62
N GLN A 77 6.55 5.96 -1.50
CA GLN A 77 7.95 5.99 -1.14
C GLN A 77 8.29 7.27 -0.36
N ALA A 78 9.34 7.23 0.47
CA ALA A 78 9.92 8.45 1.01
C ALA A 78 10.34 9.39 -0.14
N VAL A 79 10.20 10.70 0.08
CA VAL A 79 10.65 11.69 -0.90
C VAL A 79 12.16 11.51 -1.12
N PRO A 80 12.62 11.34 -2.37
CA PRO A 80 14.03 11.13 -2.66
C PRO A 80 14.92 12.21 -2.06
N GLU A 81 16.05 11.80 -1.50
CA GLU A 81 17.09 12.68 -0.92
C GLU A 81 16.64 13.51 0.29
N LYS A 82 15.42 13.33 0.80
CA LYS A 82 14.97 13.96 2.05
C LYS A 82 15.19 13.04 3.25
N PRO A 83 15.90 13.51 4.30
CA PRO A 83 16.05 12.74 5.52
C PRO A 83 14.73 12.72 6.30
N ALA A 84 14.55 11.69 7.14
CA ALA A 84 13.55 11.73 8.19
C ALA A 84 14.02 12.68 9.30
N VAL A 85 13.09 13.28 10.03
CA VAL A 85 13.38 14.23 11.11
C VAL A 85 12.96 13.62 12.44
N LEU A 86 13.94 13.26 13.26
CA LEU A 86 13.73 12.86 14.65
C LEU A 86 13.62 14.12 15.51
N THR A 87 12.50 14.31 16.19
CA THR A 87 12.31 15.37 17.18
C THR A 87 12.33 14.75 18.58
N SER A 88 13.34 15.09 19.37
CA SER A 88 13.47 14.69 20.77
C SER A 88 12.44 15.42 21.63
N SER A 89 12.18 14.91 22.84
CA SER A 89 11.21 15.52 23.78
C SER A 89 11.55 16.93 24.24
N ASP A 90 12.82 17.36 24.11
CA ASP A 90 13.25 18.73 24.34
C ASP A 90 13.05 19.67 23.12
N GLY A 91 12.47 19.15 22.03
CA GLY A 91 12.21 19.87 20.79
C GLY A 91 13.42 19.96 19.85
N LYS A 92 14.57 19.35 20.18
CA LYS A 92 15.70 19.28 19.25
C LYS A 92 15.43 18.32 18.11
N THR A 93 15.83 18.72 16.92
CA THR A 93 15.66 17.93 15.69
C THR A 93 16.99 17.34 15.23
N THR A 94 16.98 16.06 14.86
CA THR A 94 18.09 15.35 14.24
C THR A 94 17.66 14.79 12.89
N ASN A 95 18.46 15.00 11.85
CA ASN A 95 18.19 14.45 10.53
C ASN A 95 18.71 13.00 10.44
N CYS A 96 17.82 12.08 10.10
CA CYS A 96 18.10 10.66 9.90
C CYS A 96 18.19 10.40 8.40
N THR A 97 19.42 10.21 7.90
CA THR A 97 19.68 10.10 6.45
C THR A 97 19.38 8.72 5.89
N THR A 98 19.37 7.69 6.74
CA THR A 98 19.05 6.32 6.33
C THR A 98 17.55 6.13 6.46
N VAL A 99 16.84 6.24 5.34
CA VAL A 99 15.38 6.06 5.28
C VAL A 99 15.07 5.02 4.21
N PHE A 100 14.56 3.87 4.65
CA PHE A 100 14.00 2.86 3.76
C PHE A 100 12.50 2.81 4.00
N LEU A 101 11.74 3.51 3.15
CA LEU A 101 10.29 3.62 3.25
C LEU A 101 9.68 3.54 1.86
N GLY A 102 8.81 2.56 1.65
CA GLY A 102 7.98 2.46 0.46
C GLY A 102 7.50 1.05 0.17
N THR A 103 6.90 0.88 -1.01
CA THR A 103 6.35 -0.40 -1.50
C THR A 103 7.22 -1.09 -2.55
N GLY A 104 8.43 -0.57 -2.80
CA GLY A 104 9.32 -1.06 -3.85
C GLY A 104 8.81 -0.80 -5.28
N GLY A 105 7.91 0.18 -5.45
CA GLY A 105 7.25 0.47 -6.72
C GLY A 105 5.97 -0.33 -6.96
N HIS A 106 5.68 -1.34 -6.14
CA HIS A 106 4.46 -2.13 -6.25
C HIS A 106 3.25 -1.40 -5.69
N ARG A 107 2.09 -1.60 -6.32
CA ARG A 107 0.83 -1.04 -5.83
C ARG A 107 0.24 -1.92 -4.75
N LEU A 108 0.04 -1.32 -3.58
CA LEU A 108 -0.59 -1.96 -2.44
C LEU A 108 -2.10 -1.72 -2.50
N ALA A 109 -2.88 -2.74 -2.19
CA ALA A 109 -4.34 -2.64 -2.16
C ALA A 109 -4.79 -1.79 -0.95
N PRO A 110 -5.97 -1.13 -0.99
CA PRO A 110 -6.48 -0.40 0.17
C PRO A 110 -6.73 -1.34 1.36
N GLY A 111 -6.45 -0.89 2.58
CA GLY A 111 -6.56 -1.66 3.82
C GLY A 111 -5.44 -2.69 4.06
N PHE A 112 -4.52 -2.84 3.10
CA PHE A 112 -3.34 -3.69 3.22
C PHE A 112 -2.18 -2.94 3.86
N GLN A 113 -1.34 -3.68 4.59
CA GLN A 113 -0.12 -3.18 5.20
C GLN A 113 1.09 -4.04 4.87
N THR A 114 2.26 -3.41 4.84
CA THR A 114 3.54 -4.03 4.53
C THR A 114 4.64 -3.46 5.43
N ARG A 115 5.61 -4.32 5.76
CA ARG A 115 6.84 -3.95 6.48
C ARG A 115 8.10 -4.13 5.62
N GLY A 116 7.94 -4.44 4.34
CA GLY A 116 9.07 -4.64 3.45
C GLY A 116 8.70 -5.12 2.04
N TYR A 117 9.70 -5.14 1.19
CA TYR A 117 9.57 -5.53 -0.20
C TYR A 117 10.88 -6.12 -0.71
N THR A 118 10.84 -6.87 -1.81
CA THR A 118 12.06 -7.33 -2.48
C THR A 118 12.62 -6.24 -3.39
N THR A 119 13.93 -6.03 -3.33
CA THR A 119 14.71 -5.12 -4.16
C THR A 119 15.94 -5.84 -4.74
N GLY A 120 16.82 -5.11 -5.43
CA GLY A 120 18.06 -5.65 -6.00
C GLY A 120 17.92 -5.96 -7.48
N LYS A 121 18.55 -7.06 -7.93
CA LYS A 121 18.52 -7.49 -9.33
C LYS A 121 17.62 -8.71 -9.47
N LYS A 122 17.09 -8.94 -10.68
CA LYS A 122 16.20 -10.07 -10.97
C LYS A 122 16.77 -11.43 -10.52
N ASP A 123 18.08 -11.64 -10.68
CA ASP A 123 18.76 -12.89 -10.31
C ASP A 123 19.35 -12.88 -8.88
N ASP A 124 19.20 -11.78 -8.14
CA ASP A 124 19.74 -11.58 -6.79
C ASP A 124 18.83 -10.63 -6.00
N LEU A 125 17.62 -11.12 -5.70
CA LEU A 125 16.62 -10.38 -4.95
C LEU A 125 16.94 -10.41 -3.47
N GLN A 126 16.83 -9.24 -2.83
CA GLN A 126 17.04 -9.06 -1.40
C GLN A 126 15.80 -8.48 -0.76
N THR A 127 15.49 -8.91 0.47
CA THR A 127 14.40 -8.29 1.24
C THR A 127 14.88 -6.98 1.84
N GLN A 128 14.20 -5.88 1.51
CA GLN A 128 14.37 -4.59 2.13
C GLN A 128 13.23 -4.39 3.13
N LEU A 129 13.57 -4.39 4.42
CA LEU A 129 12.64 -3.98 5.47
C LEU A 129 12.46 -2.46 5.45
N ILE A 130 11.32 -2.03 5.98
CA ILE A 130 10.99 -0.61 6.12
C ILE A 130 11.47 -0.14 7.49
N TYR A 131 12.44 0.77 7.50
CA TYR A 131 13.02 1.32 8.73
C TYR A 131 13.69 2.68 8.51
N VAL A 132 13.96 3.36 9.62
CA VAL A 132 14.79 4.58 9.67
C VAL A 132 15.94 4.38 10.65
N GLU A 133 17.14 4.83 10.26
CA GLU A 133 18.27 4.92 11.18
C GLU A 133 18.75 6.36 11.37
N CYS A 134 18.93 6.73 12.63
CA CYS A 134 19.40 8.03 13.06
C CYS A 134 20.78 7.88 13.70
N LYS A 135 21.81 8.33 12.98
CA LYS A 135 23.20 8.21 13.40
C LYS A 135 23.47 8.94 14.71
N ASP A 136 24.18 8.28 15.63
CA ASP A 136 24.58 8.83 16.94
C ASP A 136 23.40 9.39 17.78
N ALA A 137 22.16 9.02 17.42
CA ALA A 137 20.95 9.50 18.08
C ALA A 137 20.43 8.51 19.12
N THR A 138 19.58 8.98 20.03
CA THR A 138 18.82 8.18 20.98
C THR A 138 17.34 8.58 20.90
N ALA A 139 16.43 7.62 21.06
CA ALA A 139 15.01 7.91 21.22
C ALA A 139 14.70 8.02 22.71
N ASP A 140 14.58 9.24 23.21
CA ASP A 140 14.08 9.48 24.57
C ASP A 140 12.55 9.43 24.58
N ALA A 141 11.93 9.16 25.74
CA ALA A 141 10.48 9.16 25.85
C ALA A 141 9.88 10.50 25.37
N GLY A 142 8.81 10.43 24.57
CA GLY A 142 8.16 11.55 23.90
C GLY A 142 8.79 11.96 22.56
N SER A 143 9.76 11.19 22.05
CA SER A 143 10.35 11.46 20.74
C SER A 143 9.38 11.15 19.60
N LYS A 144 9.44 11.96 18.55
CA LYS A 144 8.63 11.80 17.33
C LYS A 144 9.53 11.67 16.11
N LEU A 145 9.10 10.92 15.11
CA LEU A 145 9.77 10.81 13.81
C LEU A 145 8.83 11.30 12.72
N SER A 146 9.29 12.25 11.90
CA SER A 146 8.57 12.75 10.74
C SER A 146 9.25 12.31 9.46
N ILE A 147 8.49 11.76 8.51
CA ILE A 147 9.00 11.29 7.21
C ILE A 147 8.12 11.86 6.10
N GLU A 148 8.70 12.66 5.22
CA GLU A 148 8.01 13.11 4.02
C GLU A 148 7.93 11.97 3.01
N TYR A 149 6.75 11.77 2.42
CA TYR A 149 6.53 10.75 1.40
C TYR A 149 5.82 11.32 0.18
N GLU A 150 5.99 10.63 -0.93
CA GLU A 150 5.17 10.79 -2.12
C GLU A 150 4.45 9.48 -2.42
N SER A 151 3.24 9.59 -2.97
CA SER A 151 2.38 8.46 -3.30
C SER A 151 1.69 8.68 -4.62
N PHE A 152 1.35 7.59 -5.30
CA PHE A 152 0.70 7.62 -6.60
C PHE A 152 -0.54 6.73 -6.53
N GLY A 153 -1.71 7.36 -6.51
CA GLY A 153 -2.99 6.67 -6.36
C GLY A 153 -3.67 6.33 -7.69
N GLY A 154 -4.76 5.56 -7.60
CA GLY A 154 -5.72 5.39 -8.69
C GLY A 154 -5.28 4.39 -9.74
N ILE A 155 -5.52 4.68 -11.01
CA ILE A 155 -5.08 3.86 -12.16
C ILE A 155 -3.62 4.19 -12.50
N LEU A 156 -2.85 3.20 -12.97
CA LEU A 156 -1.47 3.43 -13.42
C LEU A 156 -1.52 3.84 -14.89
N ASP A 157 -0.93 4.98 -15.25
CA ASP A 157 -0.81 5.45 -16.64
C ASP A 157 0.67 5.72 -16.95
N ASP A 158 1.33 4.84 -17.71
CA ASP A 158 2.77 5.02 -17.99
C ASP A 158 3.05 6.27 -18.85
N TYR A 159 2.03 6.82 -19.54
CA TYR A 159 2.19 8.05 -20.30
C TYR A 159 2.19 9.30 -19.42
N ASP A 160 1.59 9.22 -18.24
CA ASP A 160 1.53 10.30 -17.26
C ASP A 160 1.66 9.74 -15.84
N PRO A 161 2.84 9.18 -15.49
CA PRO A 161 3.02 8.44 -14.24
C PRO A 161 2.91 9.33 -12.99
N GLU A 162 3.03 10.65 -13.16
CA GLU A 162 2.94 11.64 -12.08
C GLU A 162 1.54 12.26 -11.94
N ALA A 163 0.59 11.94 -12.83
CA ALA A 163 -0.75 12.54 -12.85
C ALA A 163 -1.47 12.50 -11.49
N ASN A 164 -1.25 11.40 -10.75
CA ASN A 164 -1.89 11.13 -9.46
C ASN A 164 -0.91 11.22 -8.28
N LYS A 165 0.18 11.98 -8.44
CA LYS A 165 1.15 12.21 -7.37
C LYS A 165 0.51 13.01 -6.24
N THR A 166 0.64 12.51 -5.02
CA THR A 166 0.26 13.19 -3.78
C THR A 166 1.42 13.13 -2.81
N GLU A 167 1.69 14.24 -2.12
CA GLU A 167 2.73 14.32 -1.08
C GLU A 167 2.09 14.38 0.30
N GLY A 168 2.80 13.87 1.30
CA GLY A 168 2.34 13.87 2.68
C GLY A 168 3.49 13.72 3.66
N VAL A 169 3.15 13.73 4.95
CA VAL A 169 4.11 13.54 6.05
C VAL A 169 3.55 12.45 6.94
N LEU A 170 4.36 11.41 7.19
CA LEU A 170 4.10 10.44 8.25
C LEU A 170 4.66 11.02 9.55
N GLU A 171 3.82 11.13 10.56
CA GLU A 171 4.23 11.51 11.92
C GLU A 171 4.07 10.29 12.83
N LEU A 172 5.18 9.86 13.43
CA LEU A 172 5.27 8.63 14.20
C LEU A 172 5.67 8.95 15.64
N ASN A 173 4.89 8.47 16.60
CA ASN A 173 5.25 8.51 18.02
C ASN A 173 6.12 7.30 18.37
N LEU A 174 7.35 7.52 18.84
CA LEU A 174 8.28 6.42 19.14
C LEU A 174 7.95 5.70 20.46
N ASP A 175 7.05 6.26 21.27
CA ASP A 175 6.53 5.59 22.47
C ASP A 175 5.42 4.57 22.13
N GLU A 176 4.81 4.67 20.95
CA GLU A 176 3.68 3.86 20.50
C GLU A 176 4.16 2.70 19.62
N VAL A 177 4.80 1.72 20.26
CA VAL A 177 5.29 0.52 19.57
C VAL A 177 4.21 -0.55 19.49
N VAL A 178 3.81 -0.92 18.28
CA VAL A 178 2.80 -1.95 18.00
C VAL A 178 3.48 -3.25 17.59
N THR A 179 3.19 -4.35 18.29
CA THR A 179 3.90 -5.64 18.10
C THR A 179 3.02 -6.78 17.62
N ASP A 180 1.70 -6.59 17.62
CA ASP A 180 0.66 -7.58 17.35
C ASP A 180 -0.10 -7.30 16.04
N LEU A 181 0.62 -6.76 15.05
CA LEU A 181 0.07 -6.44 13.74
C LEU A 181 -0.28 -7.71 12.93
N ALA A 182 -1.43 -7.66 12.26
CA ALA A 182 -1.83 -8.66 11.28
C ALA A 182 -1.35 -8.27 9.88
N TYR A 183 -0.88 -9.27 9.12
CA TYR A 183 -0.46 -9.08 7.73
C TYR A 183 -1.11 -10.10 6.80
N PRO A 184 -1.28 -9.77 5.51
CA PRO A 184 -1.10 -8.42 4.94
C PRO A 184 -2.33 -7.52 5.13
N ILE A 185 -3.44 -8.06 5.65
CA ILE A 185 -4.72 -7.36 5.79
C ILE A 185 -4.81 -6.75 7.18
N ALA A 186 -4.86 -5.42 7.25
CA ALA A 186 -5.10 -4.68 8.49
C ALA A 186 -6.58 -4.36 8.66
N VAL A 187 -7.19 -3.87 7.58
CA VAL A 187 -8.60 -3.48 7.50
C VAL A 187 -9.19 -4.18 6.27
N PRO A 188 -10.16 -5.09 6.44
CA PRO A 188 -10.80 -5.73 5.29
C PRO A 188 -11.58 -4.69 4.48
N VAL A 189 -11.55 -4.84 3.16
CA VAL A 189 -12.34 -4.04 2.21
C VAL A 189 -13.23 -5.00 1.43
N ASP A 190 -14.52 -4.75 1.47
CA ASP A 190 -15.52 -5.59 0.79
C ASP A 190 -15.24 -5.65 -0.72
N ASP A 191 -15.44 -6.84 -1.28
CA ASP A 191 -15.28 -7.13 -2.72
C ASP A 191 -13.89 -6.82 -3.33
N LEU A 192 -12.88 -6.49 -2.52
CA LEU A 192 -11.52 -6.21 -2.99
C LEU A 192 -10.79 -7.49 -3.41
N ILE A 193 -10.88 -8.52 -2.57
CA ILE A 193 -10.18 -9.80 -2.76
C ILE A 193 -10.97 -10.68 -3.72
N GLN A 194 -10.34 -11.08 -4.82
CA GLN A 194 -10.92 -11.94 -5.84
C GLN A 194 -10.45 -13.39 -5.67
N ASP A 195 -11.32 -14.33 -6.02
CA ASP A 195 -10.98 -15.75 -6.05
C ASP A 195 -9.98 -16.08 -7.17
N ALA A 196 -9.13 -17.09 -6.93
CA ALA A 196 -8.33 -17.68 -7.99
C ALA A 196 -9.24 -18.21 -9.11
N GLY A 197 -8.96 -17.82 -10.35
CA GLY A 197 -9.74 -18.23 -11.53
C GLY A 197 -10.77 -17.20 -12.01
N ILE A 198 -10.90 -16.04 -11.36
CA ILE A 198 -11.71 -14.93 -11.89
C ILE A 198 -11.30 -14.57 -13.34
N SER A 199 -12.29 -14.20 -14.15
CA SER A 199 -12.07 -13.63 -15.47
C SER A 199 -11.82 -12.14 -15.38
N ILE A 200 -10.62 -11.72 -15.79
CA ILE A 200 -10.18 -10.33 -15.76
C ILE A 200 -10.22 -9.78 -17.18
N THR A 201 -11.03 -8.74 -17.38
CA THR A 201 -11.10 -8.05 -18.67
C THR A 201 -9.94 -7.08 -18.81
N ALA A 202 -9.10 -7.31 -19.83
CA ALA A 202 -7.97 -6.50 -20.22
C ALA A 202 -8.30 -5.62 -21.44
N LEU A 203 -7.30 -4.89 -21.95
CA LEU A 203 -7.39 -4.02 -23.12
C LEU A 203 -7.95 -4.78 -24.34
N SER A 204 -8.81 -4.10 -25.11
CA SER A 204 -9.50 -4.68 -26.28
C SER A 204 -10.35 -5.91 -25.95
N GLU A 205 -10.91 -5.96 -24.73
CA GLU A 205 -11.78 -7.05 -24.26
C GLU A 205 -11.10 -8.41 -24.19
N ASN A 206 -9.76 -8.45 -24.16
CA ASN A 206 -9.02 -9.67 -23.86
C ASN A 206 -9.43 -10.17 -22.47
N VAL A 207 -9.53 -11.48 -22.29
CA VAL A 207 -9.89 -12.07 -21.00
C VAL A 207 -8.70 -12.86 -20.46
N VAL A 208 -8.17 -12.43 -19.32
CA VAL A 208 -7.08 -13.07 -18.61
C VAL A 208 -7.63 -13.91 -17.46
N ASN A 209 -7.13 -15.13 -17.32
CA ASN A 209 -7.44 -16.03 -16.21
C ASN A 209 -6.16 -16.60 -15.61
N LEU A 210 -6.11 -16.68 -14.29
CA LEU A 210 -5.15 -17.52 -13.58
C LEU A 210 -5.68 -18.96 -13.58
N LEU A 211 -5.01 -19.86 -14.30
CA LEU A 211 -5.43 -21.26 -14.44
C LEU A 211 -4.89 -22.13 -13.31
N ASP A 212 -3.65 -21.91 -12.91
CA ASP A 212 -2.98 -22.73 -11.90
C ASP A 212 -1.94 -21.93 -11.10
N VAL A 213 -1.76 -22.35 -9.85
CA VAL A 213 -0.78 -21.79 -8.92
C VAL A 213 -0.02 -22.94 -8.29
N GLN A 214 1.25 -23.08 -8.67
CA GLN A 214 2.12 -24.11 -8.16
C GLN A 214 3.16 -23.52 -7.20
N ARG A 215 3.15 -23.98 -5.95
CA ARG A 215 4.24 -23.75 -5.00
C ARG A 215 5.46 -24.58 -5.41
N THR A 216 6.63 -23.96 -5.52
CA THR A 216 7.91 -24.60 -5.81
C THR A 216 8.88 -24.44 -4.64
N ASP A 217 10.05 -25.07 -4.71
CA ASP A 217 11.10 -24.94 -3.68
C ASP A 217 11.66 -23.50 -3.57
N THR A 218 11.48 -22.69 -4.61
CA THR A 218 12.02 -21.32 -4.71
C THR A 218 10.96 -20.24 -4.70
N GLY A 219 9.67 -20.59 -4.72
CA GLY A 219 8.56 -19.64 -4.67
C GLY A 219 7.29 -20.15 -5.33
N PHE A 220 6.76 -19.41 -6.31
CA PHE A 220 5.57 -19.80 -7.06
C PHE A 220 5.80 -19.77 -8.57
N GLN A 221 5.12 -20.67 -9.26
CA GLN A 221 4.86 -20.60 -10.69
C GLN A 221 3.36 -20.42 -10.91
N PHE A 222 3.00 -19.41 -11.70
CA PHE A 222 1.62 -19.11 -12.08
C PHE A 222 1.41 -19.47 -13.54
N THR A 223 0.34 -20.22 -13.84
CA THR A 223 -0.08 -20.49 -15.22
C THR A 223 -1.24 -19.58 -15.57
N TRP A 224 -1.07 -18.77 -16.61
CA TRP A 224 -2.06 -17.81 -17.07
C TRP A 224 -2.60 -18.23 -18.43
N GLN A 225 -3.82 -17.79 -18.72
CA GLN A 225 -4.45 -17.88 -20.04
C GLN A 225 -4.96 -16.52 -20.46
N ASN A 226 -4.80 -16.19 -21.74
CA ASN A 226 -5.44 -15.05 -22.38
C ASN A 226 -6.34 -15.54 -23.52
N PHE A 227 -7.57 -15.06 -23.56
CA PHE A 227 -8.48 -15.20 -24.68
C PHE A 227 -8.63 -13.86 -25.41
N ASN A 228 -8.41 -13.87 -26.72
CA ASN A 228 -8.52 -12.68 -27.55
C ASN A 228 -9.79 -12.76 -28.42
N PRO A 229 -10.88 -12.03 -28.10
CA PRO A 229 -12.12 -12.07 -28.90
C PRO A 229 -12.03 -11.27 -30.20
N THR A 230 -10.93 -10.57 -30.46
CA THR A 230 -10.82 -9.65 -31.59
C THR A 230 -10.45 -10.37 -32.89
N LYS A 231 -10.39 -9.60 -33.99
CA LYS A 231 -9.97 -10.08 -35.32
C LYS A 231 -8.46 -9.95 -35.57
N PHE A 232 -7.72 -9.39 -34.61
CA PHE A 232 -6.29 -9.11 -34.75
C PHE A 232 -5.51 -9.83 -33.66
N PRO A 233 -4.28 -10.30 -33.94
CA PRO A 233 -3.42 -10.82 -32.89
C PRO A 233 -3.07 -9.70 -31.91
N LEU A 234 -3.21 -9.95 -30.61
CA LEU A 234 -2.98 -8.97 -29.56
C LEU A 234 -2.06 -9.53 -28.47
N LYS A 235 -1.33 -8.62 -27.81
CA LYS A 235 -0.55 -8.90 -26.61
C LYS A 235 -1.28 -8.27 -25.42
N THR A 236 -1.43 -9.02 -24.34
CA THR A 236 -1.93 -8.50 -23.06
C THR A 236 -0.74 -8.23 -22.15
N HIS A 237 -0.72 -7.10 -21.45
CA HIS A 237 0.36 -6.77 -20.50
C HIS A 237 -0.13 -6.92 -19.05
N LEU A 238 0.52 -7.81 -18.31
CA LEU A 238 0.29 -8.03 -16.87
C LEU A 238 1.59 -8.11 -16.05
N GLY A 239 2.75 -7.88 -16.68
CA GLY A 239 4.05 -8.01 -16.02
C GLY A 239 4.35 -9.41 -15.45
N THR A 240 5.25 -9.44 -14.46
CA THR A 240 5.49 -10.58 -13.57
C THR A 240 4.88 -10.22 -12.21
N PRO A 241 3.66 -10.69 -11.88
CA PRO A 241 2.94 -10.19 -10.72
C PRO A 241 3.64 -10.51 -9.40
N PRO A 242 3.88 -9.53 -8.52
CA PRO A 242 4.37 -9.79 -7.17
C PRO A 242 3.29 -10.44 -6.29
N VAL A 243 3.72 -11.02 -5.17
CA VAL A 243 2.83 -11.50 -4.11
C VAL A 243 3.15 -10.83 -2.78
N ILE A 244 2.16 -10.63 -1.93
CA ILE A 244 2.36 -10.20 -0.55
C ILE A 244 2.03 -11.36 0.40
N GLY A 245 2.95 -11.68 1.31
CA GLY A 245 2.82 -12.79 2.27
C GLY A 245 2.18 -12.39 3.59
N ALA A 246 1.80 -13.40 4.39
CA ALA A 246 1.32 -13.22 5.76
C ALA A 246 2.42 -12.74 6.73
N ASP A 247 3.66 -12.65 6.27
CA ASP A 247 4.76 -12.01 6.98
C ASP A 247 4.88 -10.51 6.64
N GLY A 248 4.00 -9.96 5.80
CA GLY A 248 3.96 -8.55 5.46
C GLY A 248 5.03 -8.08 4.50
N ILE A 249 5.63 -8.97 3.71
CA ILE A 249 6.64 -8.64 2.69
C ILE A 249 6.04 -8.79 1.30
N ILE A 250 6.30 -7.80 0.43
CA ILE A 250 5.99 -7.87 -1.01
C ILE A 250 7.15 -8.56 -1.74
N TYR A 251 6.91 -9.73 -2.29
CA TYR A 251 7.86 -10.52 -3.07
C TYR A 251 7.62 -10.36 -4.57
N GLY A 252 8.67 -10.03 -5.31
CA GLY A 252 8.65 -9.85 -6.76
C GLY A 252 9.52 -8.69 -7.19
N PHE A 253 10.30 -8.90 -8.26
CA PHE A 253 11.06 -7.83 -8.88
C PHE A 253 10.09 -6.83 -9.53
N TYR A 254 10.19 -5.55 -9.17
CA TYR A 254 9.44 -4.51 -9.87
C TYR A 254 10.08 -4.27 -11.24
N GLU A 255 9.38 -4.64 -12.31
CA GLU A 255 9.75 -4.36 -13.68
C GLU A 255 8.57 -3.70 -14.41
N SER A 256 8.89 -2.87 -15.40
CA SER A 256 7.86 -2.23 -16.23
C SER A 256 7.00 -3.30 -16.92
N LEU A 257 5.69 -3.20 -16.76
CA LEU A 257 4.72 -4.25 -17.10
C LEU A 257 4.68 -4.59 -18.61
N ASP A 258 5.17 -3.69 -19.46
CA ASP A 258 5.24 -3.81 -20.91
C ASP A 258 6.46 -4.59 -21.43
N ILE A 259 7.53 -4.62 -20.65
CA ILE A 259 8.80 -5.27 -21.03
C ILE A 259 8.69 -6.79 -20.90
N VAL A 260 7.73 -7.28 -20.10
CA VAL A 260 7.59 -8.72 -19.84
C VAL A 260 7.18 -9.47 -21.11
N PRO A 261 7.87 -10.59 -21.43
CA PRO A 261 7.64 -11.36 -22.64
C PRO A 261 6.37 -12.21 -22.51
N ILE A 262 5.21 -11.59 -22.72
CA ILE A 262 3.92 -12.27 -22.79
C ILE A 262 3.64 -12.63 -24.26
N PRO A 263 3.19 -13.87 -24.55
CA PRO A 263 2.96 -14.30 -25.92
C PRO A 263 1.80 -13.53 -26.60
N ILE A 264 1.88 -13.44 -27.92
CA ILE A 264 0.81 -12.88 -28.75
C ILE A 264 -0.32 -13.91 -28.83
N THR A 265 -1.54 -13.48 -28.52
CA THR A 265 -2.75 -14.31 -28.62
C THR A 265 -3.41 -14.11 -29.99
N PRO A 266 -3.56 -15.17 -30.82
CA PRO A 266 -4.22 -15.05 -32.11
C PRO A 266 -5.71 -14.68 -32.00
N PRO A 267 -6.32 -14.18 -33.09
CA PRO A 267 -7.74 -13.83 -33.13
C PRO A 267 -8.66 -15.00 -32.78
N ASN A 268 -9.61 -14.80 -31.86
CA ASN A 268 -10.57 -15.82 -31.39
C ASN A 268 -9.90 -17.10 -30.83
N GLU A 269 -8.66 -17.01 -30.39
CA GLU A 269 -7.90 -18.11 -29.82
C GLU A 269 -7.49 -17.83 -28.38
N LYS A 270 -6.93 -18.87 -27.75
CA LYS A 270 -6.40 -18.84 -26.39
C LYS A 270 -4.92 -19.15 -26.42
N VAL A 271 -4.15 -18.47 -25.57
CA VAL A 271 -2.75 -18.77 -25.34
C VAL A 271 -2.48 -18.83 -23.85
N GLU A 272 -1.61 -19.75 -23.45
CA GLU A 272 -1.15 -19.93 -22.08
C GLU A 272 0.34 -19.59 -21.96
N TRP A 273 0.74 -19.11 -20.79
CA TRP A 273 2.13 -18.87 -20.42
C TRP A 273 2.30 -18.96 -18.91
N THR A 274 3.56 -18.99 -18.47
CA THR A 274 3.88 -19.01 -17.05
C THR A 274 4.66 -17.77 -16.63
N THR A 275 4.50 -17.40 -15.35
CA THR A 275 5.33 -16.41 -14.66
C THR A 275 5.79 -16.99 -13.33
N GLU A 276 6.92 -16.52 -12.82
CA GLU A 276 7.50 -17.03 -11.57
C GLU A 276 7.80 -15.88 -10.61
N VAL A 277 7.63 -16.13 -9.32
CA VAL A 277 7.99 -15.20 -8.25
C VAL A 277 8.73 -15.95 -7.15
N ALA A 278 9.89 -15.43 -6.76
CA ALA A 278 10.72 -16.02 -5.71
C ALA A 278 10.17 -15.66 -4.33
N VAL A 279 10.00 -16.66 -3.47
CA VAL A 279 9.40 -16.49 -2.13
C VAL A 279 10.01 -17.51 -1.16
N PRO A 280 10.32 -17.12 0.10
CA PRO A 280 10.77 -18.06 1.13
C PRO A 280 9.75 -19.18 1.39
N MET A 281 10.23 -20.42 1.55
CA MET A 281 9.38 -21.61 1.70
C MET A 281 8.48 -21.58 2.95
N ASP A 282 8.93 -20.93 4.02
CA ASP A 282 8.29 -20.88 5.33
C ASP A 282 7.17 -19.85 5.44
N VAL A 283 7.10 -18.89 4.52
CA VAL A 283 6.03 -17.89 4.45
C VAL A 283 4.80 -18.49 3.76
N LYS A 284 3.60 -18.09 4.20
CA LYS A 284 2.28 -18.57 3.75
C LYS A 284 1.29 -17.43 3.56
N GLY A 285 0.06 -17.75 3.18
CA GLY A 285 -1.07 -16.81 3.22
C GLY A 285 -0.92 -15.67 2.22
N PHE A 286 -0.58 -16.02 0.97
CA PHE A 286 -0.24 -15.05 -0.06
C PHE A 286 -1.45 -14.48 -0.80
N TYR A 287 -1.26 -13.29 -1.33
CA TYR A 287 -2.14 -12.65 -2.29
C TYR A 287 -1.32 -12.11 -3.46
N ILE A 288 -1.80 -12.26 -4.69
CA ILE A 288 -1.18 -11.67 -5.88
C ILE A 288 -1.61 -10.22 -6.01
N LEU A 289 -0.65 -9.30 -6.15
CA LEU A 289 -0.91 -7.90 -6.50
C LEU A 289 -0.78 -7.78 -8.02
N LEU A 290 -1.89 -7.95 -8.74
CA LEU A 290 -1.89 -8.05 -10.20
C LEU A 290 -2.28 -6.72 -10.84
N SER A 291 -1.47 -6.24 -11.77
CA SER A 291 -1.82 -5.09 -12.63
C SER A 291 -2.09 -5.59 -14.05
N VAL A 292 -3.23 -5.22 -14.65
CA VAL A 292 -3.62 -5.63 -16.01
C VAL A 292 -3.90 -4.42 -16.88
N GLU A 293 -3.26 -4.35 -18.05
CA GLU A 293 -3.47 -3.27 -19.01
C GLU A 293 -4.93 -3.27 -19.49
N THR A 294 -5.63 -2.15 -19.30
CA THR A 294 -7.08 -1.99 -19.47
C THR A 294 -7.41 -0.57 -19.96
N ASN A 295 -8.58 -0.39 -20.57
CA ASN A 295 -9.11 0.89 -21.08
C ASN A 295 -8.35 1.48 -22.29
N LYS A 296 -7.09 1.86 -22.10
CA LYS A 296 -6.22 2.40 -23.16
C LYS A 296 -4.81 1.81 -23.01
N PRO A 297 -3.98 1.84 -24.07
CA PRO A 297 -2.60 1.37 -23.97
C PRO A 297 -1.85 2.04 -22.81
N ARG A 298 -1.03 1.26 -22.11
CA ARG A 298 -0.22 1.65 -20.95
C ARG A 298 -1.00 2.14 -19.74
N THR A 299 -2.27 1.76 -19.63
CA THR A 299 -3.09 2.05 -18.48
C THR A 299 -3.44 0.75 -17.76
N TYR A 300 -3.18 0.65 -16.45
CA TYR A 300 -3.33 -0.61 -15.71
C TYR A 300 -4.28 -0.48 -14.54
N VAL A 301 -5.21 -1.42 -14.46
CA VAL A 301 -6.12 -1.63 -13.34
C VAL A 301 -5.56 -2.74 -12.47
N ASN A 302 -5.70 -2.59 -11.15
CA ASN A 302 -5.11 -3.48 -10.17
C ASN A 302 -6.16 -4.42 -9.57
N TYR A 303 -5.74 -5.65 -9.32
CA TYR A 303 -6.55 -6.74 -8.80
C TYR A 303 -5.78 -7.44 -7.69
N LEU A 304 -6.51 -7.91 -6.70
CA LEU A 304 -5.97 -8.67 -5.60
C LEU A 304 -6.52 -10.09 -5.69
N ILE A 305 -5.66 -11.07 -5.98
CA ILE A 305 -6.09 -12.47 -6.14
C ILE A 305 -5.68 -13.28 -4.91
N ASN A 306 -6.63 -13.95 -4.29
CA ASN A 306 -6.40 -14.83 -3.16
C ASN A 306 -5.72 -16.13 -3.60
N ILE A 307 -4.53 -16.40 -3.06
CA ILE A 307 -3.81 -17.68 -3.20
C ILE A 307 -3.35 -18.19 -1.82
N SER A 308 -4.07 -17.81 -0.76
CA SER A 308 -3.69 -18.09 0.63
C SER A 308 -3.73 -19.58 1.01
N ASP A 309 -4.39 -20.40 0.20
CA ASP A 309 -4.47 -21.85 0.35
C ASP A 309 -3.28 -22.61 -0.28
N LYS A 310 -2.37 -21.89 -0.96
CA LYS A 310 -1.22 -22.45 -1.68
C LYS A 310 0.08 -22.46 -0.89
#